data_AF-A0A146KE45-F1
#
_entry.id   AF-A0A146KE45-F1
#
_cell.length_a   1.000
_cell.length_b   1.000
_cell.length_c   1.000
_cell.angle_alpha   90.00
_cell.angle_beta   90.00
_cell.angle_gamma   90.00
#
_symmetry.space_group_name_H-M   'P 1'
#
loop_
_entity.id
_entity.type
_entity.pdbx_description
1 polymer ?
#
loop_
_entity_poly.entity_id
_entity_poly.type
_entity_poly.pdbx_seq_one_letter_code
_entity_poly.pdbx_strand_id
1 'polypeptide(L)'
;YALAYQRQVACKYQFKRYNSGEWSKPEFFDFMQEIENKGRLGIQIIPIVFVDEFHTLNKTQQATLLSLIEQQKIVFIGATTETIFRE
;
A
#
# COMPACT_ATOMS: atom_id res chain seq x y z
N TYR A 1 23.13 32.04 13.01
CA TYR A 1 23.08 30.72 13.66
C TYR A 1 21.79 30.01 13.26
N ALA A 2 21.93 28.84 12.63
CA ALA A 2 20.93 27.80 12.50
C ALA A 2 19.58 28.15 11.83
N LEU A 3 19.60 28.53 10.54
CA LEU A 3 18.53 28.03 9.66
C LEU A 3 18.85 26.56 9.44
N ALA A 4 18.30 25.73 10.32
CA ALA A 4 18.43 24.28 10.25
C ALA A 4 17.95 23.83 8.88
N TYR A 5 18.91 23.53 8.02
CA TYR A 5 18.73 22.92 6.72
C TYR A 5 18.30 21.48 6.98
N GLN A 6 17.07 21.31 7.46
CA GLN A 6 16.46 20.02 7.72
C GLN A 6 16.06 19.48 6.35
N ARG A 7 17.07 19.03 5.61
CA ARG A 7 16.91 18.33 4.35
C ARG A 7 16.22 17.02 4.72
N GLN A 8 14.90 17.03 4.67
CA GLN A 8 14.08 15.84 4.83
C GLN A 8 14.54 14.90 3.72
N VAL A 9 15.33 13.89 4.08
CA VAL A 9 15.74 12.85 3.16
C VAL A 9 14.42 12.20 2.73
N ALA A 10 13.94 12.56 1.55
CA ALA A 10 12.64 12.13 1.07
C ALA A 10 12.67 10.60 1.04
N CYS A 11 11.97 9.98 1.98
CA CYS A 11 11.93 8.53 2.07
C CYS A 11 11.21 8.03 0.83
N LYS A 12 11.97 7.46 -0.11
CA LYS A 12 11.46 7.00 -1.42
C LYS A 12 10.37 5.91 -1.27
N TYR A 13 10.35 5.25 -0.12
CA TYR A 13 9.42 4.18 0.20
C TYR A 13 8.75 4.46 1.54
N GLN A 14 7.43 4.35 1.58
CA GLN A 14 6.65 4.44 2.83
C GLN A 14 6.08 3.07 3.15
N PHE A 15 6.51 2.48 4.26
CA PHE A 15 5.98 1.19 4.71
C PHE A 15 4.63 1.38 5.41
N LYS A 16 3.64 0.61 4.99
CA LYS A 16 2.32 0.53 5.63
C LYS A 16 1.95 -0.93 5.84
N ARG A 17 1.61 -1.28 7.07
CA ARG A 17 1.14 -2.61 7.45
C ARG A 17 -0.36 -2.57 7.65
N TYR A 18 -1.06 -3.53 7.07
CA TYR A 18 -2.46 -3.80 7.31
C TYR A 18 -2.62 -5.27 7.71
N ASN A 19 -3.47 -5.54 8.69
CA ASN A 19 -3.98 -6.88 8.94
C ASN A 19 -5.26 -7.05 8.10
N SER A 20 -5.39 -8.12 7.32
CA SER A 20 -6.56 -8.31 6.47
C SER A 20 -7.88 -8.38 7.25
N GLY A 21 -7.87 -8.82 8.52
CA GLY A 21 -9.05 -8.84 9.38
C GLY A 21 -9.47 -7.46 9.89
N GLU A 22 -8.53 -6.52 9.96
CA GLU A 22 -8.77 -5.15 10.44
C GLU A 22 -8.96 -4.15 9.29
N TRP A 23 -8.60 -4.53 8.06
CA TRP A 23 -8.66 -3.62 6.91
C TRP A 23 -10.10 -3.43 6.41
N SER A 24 -10.76 -2.46 7.02
CA SER A 24 -12.14 -2.14 6.74
C SER A 24 -12.30 -1.51 5.34
N LYS A 25 -13.51 -1.63 4.76
CA LYS A 25 -13.85 -0.98 3.49
C LYS A 25 -13.53 0.53 3.45
N PRO A 26 -13.89 1.36 4.45
CA PRO A 26 -13.57 2.79 4.41
C PRO A 26 -12.06 3.06 4.39
N GLU A 27 -11.28 2.37 5.23
CA GLU A 27 -9.82 2.54 5.25
C GLU A 27 -9.15 2.13 3.94
N PHE A 28 -9.71 1.13 3.25
CA PHE A 28 -9.29 0.76 1.91
C PHE A 28 -9.52 1.91 0.91
N PHE A 29 -10.70 2.55 0.93
CA PHE A 29 -10.97 3.69 0.06
C PHE A 29 -10.10 4.91 0.39
N ASP A 30 -9.85 5.17 1.67
CA ASP A 30 -8.95 6.24 2.10
C ASP A 30 -7.52 5.99 1.61
N PHE A 31 -7.06 4.74 1.72
CA PHE A 31 -5.77 4.33 1.15
C PHE A 31 -5.72 4.58 -0.36
N MET A 32 -6.76 4.19 -1.10
CA MET A 32 -6.83 4.42 -2.56
C MET A 32 -6.74 5.90 -2.91
N GLN A 33 -7.49 6.76 -2.21
CA GLN A 33 -7.43 8.21 -2.43
C GLN A 33 -6.06 8.78 -2.11
N GLU A 34 -5.39 8.29 -1.07
CA GLU A 34 -4.05 8.74 -0.70
C GLU A 34 -3.03 8.42 -1.82
N ILE A 35 -3.09 7.22 -2.41
CA ILE A 35 -2.23 6.84 -3.54
C ILE A 35 -2.47 7.75 -4.74
N GLU A 36 -3.73 7.99 -5.08
CA GLU A 36 -4.10 8.83 -6.20
C GLU A 36 -3.65 10.29 -5.99
N ASN A 37 -3.89 10.84 -4.80
CA ASN A 37 -3.47 12.19 -4.44
C ASN A 37 -1.94 12.35 -4.51
N LYS A 38 -1.17 11.37 -4.03
CA LYS A 38 0.31 11.39 -4.14
C LYS A 38 0.77 11.36 -5.59
N GLY A 39 0.13 10.53 -6.42
CA GLY A 39 0.39 10.49 -7.87
C GLY A 39 0.13 11.84 -8.54
N ARG A 40 -0.97 12.51 -8.19
CA ARG A 40 -1.32 13.85 -8.72
C ARG A 40 -0.35 14.95 -8.27
N LEU A 41 0.17 14.85 -7.06
CA LEU A 41 1.15 15.81 -6.51
C LEU A 41 2.58 15.59 -7.05
N GLY A 42 2.81 14.59 -7.90
CA GLY A 42 4.14 14.26 -8.43
C GLY A 42 5.09 13.69 -7.39
N ILE A 43 4.56 13.24 -6.24
CA ILE A 43 5.34 12.68 -5.14
C ILE A 43 5.69 11.23 -5.51
N GLN A 44 6.95 10.96 -5.84
CA GLN A 44 7.44 9.64 -6.25
C GLN A 44 7.64 8.65 -5.07
N ILE A 45 6.84 8.80 -4.01
CA ILE A 45 6.90 7.86 -2.88
C ILE A 45 6.04 6.65 -3.26
N ILE A 46 6.70 5.51 -3.48
CA ILE A 46 6.02 4.25 -3.75
C ILE A 46 5.82 3.56 -2.39
N PRO A 47 4.58 3.44 -1.88
CA PRO A 47 4.35 2.79 -0.62
C PRO A 47 4.50 1.28 -0.75
N ILE A 48 5.11 0.69 0.28
CA ILE A 48 5.20 -0.75 0.46
C ILE A 48 4.02 -1.16 1.35
N VAL A 49 3.07 -1.88 0.78
CA VAL A 49 1.86 -2.36 1.45
C VAL A 49 2.09 -3.80 1.87
N PHE A 50 2.18 -4.03 3.17
CA PHE A 50 2.19 -5.37 3.73
C PHE A 50 0.79 -5.75 4.19
N VAL A 51 0.27 -6.86 3.70
CA VAL A 51 -1.01 -7.43 4.13
C VAL A 51 -0.77 -8.80 4.72
N ASP A 52 -1.07 -8.94 6.00
CA ASP A 52 -1.12 -10.23 6.68
C ASP A 52 -2.46 -10.93 6.40
N GLU A 53 -2.46 -12.26 6.33
CA GLU A 53 -3.65 -13.07 6.00
C GLU A 53 -4.32 -12.67 4.68
N PHE A 54 -3.53 -12.53 3.61
CA PHE A 54 -4.01 -12.10 2.29
C PHE A 54 -5.25 -12.88 1.77
N HIS A 55 -5.43 -14.13 2.18
CA HIS A 55 -6.57 -14.97 1.81
C HIS A 55 -7.92 -14.40 2.26
N THR A 56 -7.96 -13.55 3.29
CA THR A 56 -9.20 -12.95 3.83
C THR A 56 -9.71 -11.76 3.02
N LEU A 57 -8.91 -11.24 2.08
CA LEU A 57 -9.32 -10.09 1.25
C LEU A 57 -10.48 -10.44 0.32
N ASN A 58 -11.42 -9.50 0.20
CA ASN A 58 -12.54 -9.63 -0.74
C ASN A 58 -12.06 -9.54 -2.20
N LYS A 59 -12.76 -10.21 -3.13
CA LYS A 59 -12.43 -10.20 -4.57
C LYS A 59 -12.28 -8.78 -5.15
N THR A 60 -13.09 -7.82 -4.69
CA THR A 60 -12.99 -6.42 -5.12
C THR A 60 -11.69 -5.78 -4.66
N GLN A 61 -11.30 -5.96 -3.39
CA GLN A 61 -10.05 -5.43 -2.85
C GLN A 61 -8.84 -6.06 -3.55
N GLN A 62 -8.90 -7.36 -3.83
CA GLN A 62 -7.86 -8.06 -4.60
C GLN A 62 -7.71 -7.48 -6.01
N ALA A 63 -8.81 -7.31 -6.75
CA ALA A 63 -8.77 -6.75 -8.10
C ALA A 63 -8.23 -5.30 -8.12
N THR A 64 -8.61 -4.49 -7.13
CA THR A 64 -8.11 -3.11 -7.02
C THR A 64 -6.62 -3.07 -6.65
N LEU A 65 -6.17 -3.91 -5.73
CA LEU A 65 -4.75 -4.03 -5.39
C LEU A 65 -3.93 -4.48 -6.61
N LEU A 66 -4.42 -5.46 -7.36
CA LEU A 66 -3.77 -5.92 -8.58
C LEU A 66 -3.58 -4.77 -9.58
N SER A 67 -4.62 -3.97 -9.81
CA SER A 67 -4.54 -2.79 -10.68
C SER A 67 -3.48 -1.78 -10.22
N LEU A 68 -3.33 -1.56 -8.91
CA LEU A 68 -2.30 -0.67 -8.38
C LEU A 68 -0.88 -1.22 -8.55
N ILE A 69 -0.71 -2.53 -8.40
CA ILE A 69 0.58 -3.22 -8.60
C ILE A 69 0.99 -3.14 -10.07
N GLU A 70 0.07 -3.42 -10.99
CA GLU A 70 0.31 -3.34 -12.45
C GLU A 70 0.71 -1.92 -12.89
N GLN A 71 0.11 -0.90 -12.28
CA GLN A 71 0.46 0.50 -12.50
C GLN A 71 1.75 0.95 -11.80
N GLN A 72 2.44 0.04 -11.09
CA GLN A 72 3.66 0.29 -10.29
C GLN A 72 3.47 1.41 -9.25
N LYS A 73 2.23 1.61 -8.79
CA LYS A 73 1.90 2.65 -7.79
C LYS A 73 2.19 2.19 -6.37
N ILE A 74 2.24 0.88 -6.13
CA ILE A 74 2.53 0.29 -4.83
C ILE A 74 3.48 -0.90 -4.99
N VAL A 75 4.24 -1.22 -3.92
CA VAL A 75 4.91 -2.51 -3.78
C VAL A 75 4.08 -3.32 -2.80
N PHE A 76 3.55 -4.47 -3.23
CA PHE A 76 2.68 -5.30 -2.40
C PHE A 76 3.44 -6.52 -1.85
N ILE A 77 3.27 -6.79 -0.55
CA ILE A 77 3.79 -7.97 0.14
C ILE A 77 2.61 -8.64 0.84
N GLY A 78 2.18 -9.79 0.31
CA GLY A 78 1.16 -10.63 0.94
C GLY A 78 1.81 -11.70 1.81
N ALA A 79 1.44 -11.75 3.09
CA ALA A 79 1.73 -12.88 3.96
C ALA A 79 0.47 -13.72 4.12
N THR A 80 0.63 -15.05 4.15
CA THR A 80 -0.44 -16.00 4.44
C THR A 80 0.14 -17.19 5.17
N THR A 81 -0.60 -17.71 6.14
CA THR A 81 -0.27 -18.95 6.85
C THR A 81 -0.83 -20.18 6.13
N GLU A 82 -1.80 -19.99 5.23
CA GLU A 82 -2.33 -21.03 4.36
C GLU A 82 -1.51 -21.12 3.07
N THR A 83 -1.17 -22.35 2.67
CA THR A 83 -0.46 -22.63 1.42
C THR A 83 -1.41 -22.36 0.24
N ILE A 84 -1.17 -21.29 -0.52
CA ILE A 84 -1.92 -20.98 -1.75
C ILE A 84 -1.41 -21.91 -2.85
N PHE A 85 -1.84 -23.17 -2.83
CA PHE A 85 -1.89 -24.02 -4.01
C PHE A 85 -3.36 -24.30 -4.28
N ARG A 86 -3.87 -23.78 -5.39
CA ARG A 86 -5.05 -24.36 -6.03
C ARG A 86 -4.68 -24.70 -7.47
N GLU A 87 -4.99 -25.94 -7.79
CA GLU A 87 -4.81 -26.64 -9.07
C GLU A 87 -5.43 -25.90 -10.25
#